data_AF-A0A4R8QNE3-F1
#
_entry.id   AF-A0A4R8QNE3-F1
#
_cell.length_a   1.000
_cell.length_b   1.000
_cell.length_c   1.000
_cell.angle_alpha   90.00
_cell.angle_beta   90.00
_cell.angle_gamma   90.00
#
_symmetry.space_group_name_H-M   'P 1'
#
loop_
_entity.id
_entity.type
_entity.pdbx_description
1 polymer ?
#
loop_
_entity_poly.entity_id
_entity_poly.type
_entity_poly.pdbx_seq_one_letter_code
_entity_poly.pdbx_strand_id
1 'polypeptide(L)'
;MALWAVVSTLTAVAKDFKGLLLTRLFLGVTEAPFYPGALYMLAMFYTRQEIATRISILFTANICGAAFAGLIAIGVFQMENAAGLAGWRWLFIIQGVITFIVSAASAFVLPDEPQPTRRLTAEERQLAHSRVANATVELQENTSTWRGLLEASRDPRLWVPIFIQHFHISASNFKAFF
;
A
#
# COMPACT_ATOMS: atom_id res chain seq x y z
N MET A 1 -3.84 -5.32 -3.29
CA MET A 1 -2.54 -5.98 -3.57
C MET A 1 -2.67 -7.15 -4.54
N ALA A 2 -3.66 -8.03 -4.44
CA ALA A 2 -3.91 -9.09 -5.43
C ALA A 2 -4.01 -8.58 -6.89
N LEU A 3 -4.75 -7.49 -7.15
CA LEU A 3 -4.83 -6.89 -8.49
C LEU A 3 -3.48 -6.37 -8.99
N TRP A 4 -2.70 -5.72 -8.12
CA TRP A 4 -1.33 -5.27 -8.44
C TRP A 4 -0.45 -6.44 -8.84
N ALA A 5 -0.54 -7.57 -8.12
CA ALA A 5 0.22 -8.78 -8.42
C ALA A 5 -0.12 -9.36 -9.81
N VAL A 6 -1.41 -9.38 -10.16
CA VAL A 6 -1.87 -9.80 -11.49
C VAL A 6 -1.33 -8.86 -12.57
N VAL A 7 -1.45 -7.55 -12.41
CA VAL A 7 -0.94 -6.59 -13.40
C VAL A 7 0.59 -6.64 -13.52
N SER A 8 1.29 -6.88 -12.41
CA SER A 8 2.75 -7.06 -12.38
C SER A 8 3.18 -8.31 -13.18
N THR A 9 2.55 -9.46 -12.95
CA THR A 9 2.84 -10.67 -13.76
C THR A 9 2.51 -10.50 -15.25
N LEU A 10 1.43 -9.79 -15.58
CA LEU A 10 1.07 -9.46 -16.96
C LEU A 10 2.12 -8.57 -17.66
N THR A 11 2.88 -7.77 -16.90
CA THR A 11 3.97 -6.95 -17.44
C THR A 11 5.08 -7.82 -18.05
N ALA A 12 5.31 -9.02 -17.53
CA ALA A 12 6.28 -9.97 -18.09
C ALA A 12 5.88 -10.50 -19.47
N VAL A 13 4.59 -10.48 -19.80
CA VAL A 13 4.03 -10.97 -21.07
C VAL A 13 3.98 -9.89 -22.15
N ALA A 14 4.12 -8.61 -21.78
CA ALA A 14 4.08 -7.50 -22.72
C ALA A 14 5.21 -7.61 -23.77
N LYS A 15 4.83 -7.55 -25.05
CA LYS A 15 5.74 -7.62 -26.21
C LYS A 15 5.89 -6.28 -26.93
N ASP A 16 4.94 -5.37 -26.74
CA ASP A 16 4.86 -4.08 -27.44
C ASP A 16 5.00 -2.89 -26.47
N PHE A 17 5.51 -1.77 -26.97
CA PHE A 17 5.63 -0.52 -26.22
C PHE A 17 4.28 -0.05 -25.65
N LYS A 18 3.20 -0.15 -26.45
CA LYS A 18 1.84 0.16 -26.01
C LYS A 18 1.40 -0.74 -24.86
N GLY A 19 1.73 -2.04 -24.93
CA GLY A 19 1.44 -3.00 -23.86
C GLY A 19 2.17 -2.64 -22.57
N LEU A 20 3.46 -2.30 -22.65
CA LEU A 20 4.26 -1.89 -21.50
C LEU A 20 3.77 -0.58 -20.87
N LEU A 21 3.31 0.37 -21.68
CA LEU A 21 2.75 1.64 -21.20
C LEU A 21 1.42 1.42 -20.46
N LEU A 22 0.52 0.61 -21.03
CA LEU A 22 -0.75 0.28 -20.41
C LEU A 22 -0.56 -0.49 -19.11
N THR A 23 0.30 -1.50 -19.08
CA THR A 23 0.56 -2.26 -17.84
C THR A 23 1.12 -1.35 -16.75
N ARG A 24 2.01 -0.41 -17.08
CA ARG A 24 2.50 0.61 -16.13
C ARG A 24 1.40 1.50 -15.58
N LEU A 25 0.50 1.98 -16.43
CA LEU A 25 -0.62 2.82 -16.01
C LEU A 25 -1.52 2.05 -15.04
N PHE A 26 -1.93 0.82 -15.39
CA PHE A 26 -2.76 -0.01 -14.52
C PHE A 26 -2.04 -0.40 -13.24
N LEU A 27 -0.73 -0.65 -13.28
CA LEU A 27 0.07 -0.91 -12.09
C LEU A 27 -0.05 0.25 -11.09
N GLY A 28 0.16 1.48 -11.57
CA GLY A 28 0.03 2.69 -10.75
C GLY A 28 -1.38 2.88 -10.18
N VAL A 29 -2.42 2.65 -10.99
CA VAL A 29 -3.82 2.71 -10.52
C VAL A 29 -4.09 1.69 -9.42
N THR A 30 -3.56 0.47 -9.54
CA THR A 30 -3.74 -0.57 -8.52
C THR A 30 -2.90 -0.35 -7.25
N GLU A 31 -1.83 0.43 -7.34
CA GLU A 31 -0.93 0.74 -6.22
C GLU A 31 -1.38 1.97 -5.42
N ALA A 32 -1.99 2.96 -6.08
CA ALA A 32 -2.46 4.20 -5.47
C ALA A 32 -3.27 4.05 -4.16
N PRO A 33 -4.23 3.11 -4.02
CA PRO A 33 -5.00 2.99 -2.78
C PRO A 33 -4.25 2.30 -1.63
N PHE A 34 -3.07 1.73 -1.87
CA PHE A 34 -2.37 0.92 -0.88
C PHE A 34 -1.98 1.70 0.38
N TYR A 35 -1.22 2.78 0.21
CA TYR A 35 -0.78 3.63 1.32
C TYR A 35 -1.93 4.25 2.10
N PRO A 36 -2.91 4.94 1.47
CA PRO A 36 -4.03 5.50 2.23
C PRO A 36 -4.91 4.41 2.87
N GLY A 37 -5.09 3.26 2.22
CA GLY A 37 -5.82 2.13 2.79
C GLY A 37 -5.13 1.53 4.01
N ALA A 38 -3.81 1.32 3.96
CA ALA A 38 -3.03 0.82 5.08
C ALA A 38 -3.04 1.80 6.27
N LEU A 39 -2.89 3.10 6.01
CA LEU A 39 -2.97 4.13 7.05
C LEU A 39 -4.36 4.22 7.67
N TYR A 40 -5.42 4.15 6.85
CA TYR A 40 -6.80 4.14 7.34
C TYR A 40 -7.08 2.93 8.24
N MET A 41 -6.65 1.74 7.82
CA MET A 41 -6.79 0.53 8.62
C MET A 41 -6.04 0.67 9.95
N LEU A 42 -4.80 1.18 9.96
CA LEU A 42 -4.07 1.43 11.21
C LEU A 42 -4.77 2.47 12.10
N ALA A 43 -5.31 3.54 11.52
CA ALA A 43 -6.05 4.57 12.25
C ALA A 43 -7.35 4.04 12.90
N MET A 44 -7.94 2.99 12.32
CA MET A 44 -9.15 2.35 12.86
C MET A 44 -8.87 1.49 14.10
N PHE A 45 -7.66 0.94 14.23
CA PHE A 45 -7.30 0.01 15.31
C PHE A 45 -6.39 0.62 16.39
N TYR A 46 -5.73 1.75 16.13
CA TYR A 46 -4.72 2.34 17.03
C TYR A 46 -5.00 3.81 17.39
N THR A 47 -4.60 4.21 18.59
CA THR A 47 -4.75 5.59 19.07
C THR A 47 -3.70 6.53 18.47
N ARG A 48 -3.93 7.85 18.54
CA ARG A 48 -3.00 8.88 18.01
C ARG A 48 -1.57 8.79 18.55
N GLN A 49 -1.40 8.27 19.77
CA GLN A 49 -0.09 8.12 20.40
C GLN A 49 0.65 6.87 19.91
N GLU A 50 -0.09 5.83 19.52
CA GLU A 50 0.47 4.54 19.09
C GLU A 50 0.64 4.46 17.58
N ILE A 51 -0.16 5.21 16.81
CA ILE A 51 -0.18 5.17 15.36
C ILE A 51 1.17 5.56 14.76
N ALA A 52 1.88 6.53 15.35
CA ALA A 52 3.18 6.97 14.88
C ALA A 52 4.20 5.82 14.87
N THR A 53 4.26 5.03 15.94
CA THR A 53 5.15 3.87 16.03
C THR A 53 4.77 2.79 15.03
N ARG A 54 3.47 2.54 14.82
CA ARG A 54 2.99 1.54 13.85
C ARG A 54 3.29 1.94 12.41
N ILE A 55 3.13 3.22 12.08
CA ILE A 55 3.50 3.78 10.78
C ILE A 55 5.01 3.65 10.56
N SER A 56 5.84 3.93 11.57
CA SER A 56 7.30 3.75 11.46
C SER A 56 7.68 2.29 11.18
N ILE A 57 7.03 1.32 11.81
CA ILE A 57 7.27 -0.11 11.51
C ILE A 57 6.90 -0.43 10.05
N LEU A 58 5.78 0.09 9.53
CA LEU A 58 5.39 -0.08 8.13
C LEU A 58 6.41 0.53 7.16
N PHE A 59 6.93 1.73 7.47
CA PHE A 59 7.97 2.37 6.66
C PHE A 59 9.29 1.61 6.71
N THR A 60 9.70 1.10 7.86
CA THR A 60 10.90 0.26 7.98
C THR A 60 10.76 -1.01 7.14
N ALA A 61 9.59 -1.66 7.17
CA ALA A 61 9.33 -2.83 6.34
C ALA A 61 9.45 -2.52 4.84
N ASN A 62 8.99 -1.34 4.40
CA ASN A 62 9.15 -0.88 3.02
C ASN A 62 10.64 -0.72 2.63
N ILE A 63 11.43 -0.09 3.49
CA ILE A 63 12.88 0.09 3.25
C ILE A 63 13.61 -1.26 3.22
N CYS A 64 13.27 -2.17 4.14
CA CYS A 64 13.81 -3.53 4.12
C CYS A 64 13.45 -4.24 2.82
N GLY A 65 12.19 -4.16 2.38
CA GLY A 65 11.74 -4.73 1.10
C GLY A 65 12.55 -4.21 -0.08
N ALA A 66 12.79 -2.89 -0.14
CA ALA A 66 13.63 -2.28 -1.17
C ALA A 66 15.10 -2.76 -1.11
N ALA A 67 15.66 -2.94 0.08
CA ALA A 67 17.02 -3.45 0.25
C ALA A 67 17.16 -4.91 -0.23
N PHE A 68 16.16 -5.77 0.05
CA PHE A 68 16.17 -7.16 -0.40
C PHE A 68 15.82 -7.32 -1.88
N ALA A 69 15.06 -6.40 -2.47
CA ALA A 69 14.69 -6.46 -3.89
C ALA A 69 15.92 -6.53 -4.82
N GLY A 70 16.99 -5.79 -4.50
CA GLY A 70 18.25 -5.85 -5.26
C GLY A 70 18.93 -7.21 -5.19
N LEU A 71 18.96 -7.85 -4.02
CA LEU A 71 19.54 -9.18 -3.83
C LEU A 71 18.75 -10.25 -4.61
N ILE A 72 17.42 -10.16 -4.59
CA ILE A 72 16.54 -11.05 -5.37
C ILE A 72 16.81 -10.86 -6.86
N ALA A 73 16.98 -9.61 -7.33
CA ALA A 73 17.27 -9.33 -8.72
C ALA A 73 18.58 -10.02 -9.18
N ILE A 74 19.65 -9.97 -8.37
CA ILE A 74 20.93 -10.65 -8.68
C ILE A 74 20.72 -12.17 -8.86
N GLY A 75 19.94 -12.80 -7.98
CA GLY A 75 19.64 -14.23 -8.10
C GLY A 75 18.82 -14.57 -9.34
N VAL A 76 17.85 -13.73 -9.68
CA VAL A 76 16.97 -13.93 -10.85
C VAL A 76 17.69 -13.66 -12.17
N PHE A 77 18.68 -12.76 -12.20
CA PHE A 77 19.51 -12.55 -13.39
C PHE A 77 20.31 -13.80 -13.79
N GLN A 78 20.58 -14.73 -12.87
CA GLN A 78 21.19 -16.02 -13.22
C GLN A 78 20.25 -16.96 -13.99
N MET A 79 18.94 -16.66 -14.03
CA MET A 79 17.93 -17.38 -14.81
C MET A 79 17.76 -16.83 -16.23
N GLU A 80 18.75 -16.10 -16.74
CA GLU A 80 18.75 -15.61 -18.11
C GLU A 80 18.67 -16.78 -19.11
N ASN A 81 17.76 -16.68 -20.10
CA ASN A 81 17.39 -17.74 -21.04
C ASN A 81 16.69 -18.98 -20.45
N ALA A 82 16.38 -19.02 -19.15
CA ALA A 82 15.50 -20.05 -18.61
C ALA A 82 14.11 -19.94 -19.27
N ALA A 83 13.66 -21.02 -19.93
CA ALA A 83 12.43 -21.08 -20.73
C ALA A 83 12.31 -20.04 -21.86
N GLY A 84 13.42 -19.49 -22.36
CA GLY A 84 13.42 -18.52 -23.47
C GLY A 84 12.94 -17.11 -23.08
N LEU A 85 12.93 -16.79 -21.79
CA LEU A 85 12.55 -15.47 -21.27
C LEU A 85 13.78 -14.72 -20.74
N ALA A 86 13.76 -13.39 -20.92
CA ALA A 86 14.78 -12.50 -20.35
C ALA A 86 14.67 -12.46 -18.81
N GLY A 87 15.80 -12.37 -18.10
CA GLY A 87 15.83 -12.41 -16.62
C GLY A 87 14.92 -11.37 -15.94
N TRP A 88 14.77 -10.18 -16.53
CA TRP A 88 13.87 -9.15 -16.00
C TRP A 88 12.39 -9.57 -15.99
N ARG A 89 11.96 -10.42 -16.94
CA ARG A 89 10.58 -10.95 -16.98
C ARG A 89 10.33 -11.93 -15.85
N TRP A 90 11.31 -12.77 -15.54
CA TRP A 90 11.26 -13.68 -14.40
C TRP A 90 11.12 -12.93 -13.08
N LEU A 91 11.74 -11.75 -12.95
CA LEU A 91 11.62 -10.91 -11.76
C LEU A 91 10.16 -10.50 -11.50
N PHE A 92 9.47 -9.99 -12.53
CA PHE A 92 8.06 -9.60 -12.43
C PHE A 92 7.13 -10.81 -12.17
N ILE A 93 7.43 -11.97 -12.75
CA ILE A 93 6.65 -13.19 -12.52
C ILE A 93 6.79 -13.65 -11.08
N ILE A 94 8.03 -13.83 -10.59
CA ILE A 94 8.31 -14.33 -9.25
C ILE A 94 7.74 -13.37 -8.20
N GLN A 95 8.02 -12.07 -8.33
CA GLN A 95 7.53 -11.07 -7.41
C GLN A 95 5.99 -11.01 -7.41
N GLY A 96 5.36 -11.03 -8.58
CA GLY A 96 3.90 -11.05 -8.68
C GLY A 96 3.27 -12.28 -8.05
N VAL A 97 3.80 -13.48 -8.29
CA VAL A 97 3.28 -14.73 -7.70
C VAL A 97 3.40 -14.72 -6.18
N ILE A 98 4.57 -14.35 -5.64
CA ILE A 98 4.79 -14.28 -4.19
C ILE A 98 3.82 -13.26 -3.57
N THR A 99 3.69 -12.07 -4.16
CA THR A 99 2.75 -11.04 -3.67
C THR A 99 1.30 -11.50 -3.74
N PHE A 100 0.90 -12.25 -4.77
CA PHE A 100 -0.45 -12.79 -4.88
C PHE A 100 -0.74 -13.79 -3.75
N ILE A 101 0.20 -14.71 -3.47
CA ILE A 101 0.06 -15.69 -2.38
C ILE A 101 -0.01 -14.97 -1.03
N VAL A 102 0.86 -14.00 -0.78
CA VAL A 102 0.84 -13.21 0.46
C VAL A 102 -0.46 -12.41 0.58
N SER A 103 -0.97 -11.83 -0.50
CA SER A 103 -2.24 -11.10 -0.51
C SER A 103 -3.45 -12.02 -0.31
N ALA A 104 -3.40 -13.26 -0.80
CA ALA A 104 -4.44 -14.24 -0.56
C ALA A 104 -4.41 -14.71 0.90
N ALA A 105 -3.22 -14.99 1.43
CA ALA A 105 -3.04 -15.33 2.84
C ALA A 105 -3.47 -14.18 3.76
N SER A 106 -3.17 -12.93 3.41
CA SER A 106 -3.58 -11.77 4.18
C SER A 106 -5.10 -11.65 4.27
N ALA A 107 -5.86 -12.05 3.25
CA ALA A 107 -7.32 -12.07 3.32
C ALA A 107 -7.88 -13.04 4.39
N PHE A 108 -7.10 -14.03 4.82
CA PHE A 108 -7.48 -14.94 5.92
C PHE A 108 -6.95 -14.50 7.28
N VAL A 109 -5.87 -13.72 7.30
CA VAL A 109 -5.18 -13.28 8.53
C VAL A 109 -5.64 -11.90 8.99
N LEU A 110 -5.93 -10.98 8.07
CA LEU A 110 -6.35 -9.62 8.40
C LEU A 110 -7.84 -9.60 8.78
N PRO A 111 -8.18 -8.99 9.93
CA PRO A 111 -9.55 -8.66 10.29
C PRO A 111 -10.10 -7.52 9.40
N ASP A 112 -11.19 -7.75 8.64
CA ASP A 112 -11.76 -6.77 7.69
C ASP A 112 -12.37 -5.54 8.37
N GLU A 113 -12.98 -5.70 9.55
CA GLU A 113 -13.63 -4.62 10.30
C GLU A 113 -13.58 -4.91 11.81
N PRO A 114 -13.48 -3.90 12.68
CA PRO A 114 -13.66 -4.07 14.12
C PRO A 114 -15.08 -4.54 14.49
N GLN A 115 -16.05 -4.53 13.56
CA GLN A 115 -17.47 -4.74 13.86
C GLN A 115 -18.11 -6.05 13.39
N PRO A 116 -17.42 -7.00 12.75
CA PRO A 116 -17.69 -8.38 13.15
C PRO A 116 -16.46 -9.28 13.03
N THR A 117 -15.36 -8.94 13.68
CA THR A 117 -14.19 -9.82 13.64
C THR A 117 -14.32 -10.98 14.61
N ARG A 118 -14.47 -12.17 14.01
CA ARG A 118 -14.59 -13.52 14.59
C ARG A 118 -13.58 -13.87 15.70
N ARG A 119 -12.55 -13.03 15.92
CA ARG A 119 -11.42 -13.31 16.83
C ARG A 119 -11.30 -12.39 18.05
N LEU A 120 -12.04 -11.29 18.15
CA LEU A 120 -12.00 -10.40 19.32
C LEU A 120 -13.12 -10.71 20.31
N THR A 121 -12.82 -10.71 21.61
CA THR A 121 -13.81 -10.89 22.68
C THR A 121 -14.70 -9.65 22.79
N ALA A 122 -15.97 -9.80 23.20
CA ALA A 122 -16.92 -8.69 23.24
C ALA A 122 -16.44 -7.48 24.09
N GLU A 123 -15.67 -7.73 25.15
CA GLU A 123 -15.08 -6.71 26.02
C GLU A 123 -13.92 -5.94 25.35
N GLU A 124 -13.05 -6.62 24.62
CA GLU A 124 -11.94 -5.99 23.87
C GLU A 124 -12.47 -5.10 22.74
N ARG A 125 -13.61 -5.48 22.15
CA ARG A 125 -14.32 -4.68 21.13
C ARG A 125 -14.87 -3.37 21.70
N GLN A 126 -15.51 -3.41 22.86
CA GLN A 126 -16.00 -2.20 23.52
C GLN A 126 -14.86 -1.28 23.98
N LEU A 127 -13.74 -1.86 24.43
CA LEU A 127 -12.55 -1.09 24.80
C LEU A 127 -11.88 -0.44 23.58
N ALA A 128 -11.78 -1.13 22.44
CA ALA A 128 -11.24 -0.56 21.21
C ALA A 128 -12.14 0.56 20.67
N HIS A 129 -13.46 0.36 20.67
CA HIS A 129 -14.42 1.35 20.19
C HIS A 129 -14.46 2.62 21.07
N SER A 130 -14.46 2.46 22.40
CA SER A 130 -14.42 3.60 23.33
C SER A 130 -13.11 4.38 23.22
N ARG A 131 -11.98 3.73 22.95
CA ARG A 131 -10.68 4.39 22.77
C ARG A 131 -10.59 5.18 21.47
N VAL A 132 -11.11 4.65 20.37
CA VAL A 132 -11.11 5.32 19.06
C VAL A 132 -12.16 6.44 19.02
N ALA A 133 -13.34 6.22 19.58
CA ALA A 133 -14.40 7.24 19.68
C ALA A 133 -13.99 8.42 20.57
N ASN A 134 -13.26 8.19 21.67
CA ASN A 134 -12.77 9.27 22.53
C ASN A 134 -11.56 10.03 21.94
N ALA A 135 -10.85 9.46 20.97
CA ALA A 135 -9.66 10.07 20.34
C ALA A 135 -9.95 10.75 18.98
N THR A 136 -11.16 10.54 18.45
CA THR A 136 -11.62 11.09 17.17
C THR A 136 -12.67 12.15 17.47
N VAL A 137 -12.43 13.40 17.06
CA VAL A 137 -13.44 14.47 17.15
C VAL A 137 -14.70 13.96 16.45
N GLU A 138 -15.84 13.98 17.15
CA GLU A 138 -17.15 13.46 16.78
C GLU A 138 -17.25 12.99 15.32
N LEU A 139 -17.29 11.68 15.12
CA LEU A 139 -17.71 11.10 13.84
C LEU A 139 -19.15 11.57 13.58
N GLN A 140 -19.32 12.64 12.80
CA GLN A 140 -20.63 13.02 12.28
C GLN A 140 -21.12 11.88 11.39
N GLU A 141 -22.00 11.04 11.93
CA GLU A 141 -22.54 9.83 11.29
C GLU A 141 -23.35 10.07 9.99
N ASN A 142 -23.40 11.30 9.45
CA ASN A 142 -24.33 11.67 8.38
C ASN A 142 -23.76 12.62 7.31
N THR A 143 -22.50 12.47 6.90
CA THR A 143 -21.99 13.15 5.70
C THR A 143 -21.67 12.15 4.58
N SER A 144 -22.14 12.47 3.37
CA SER A 144 -21.78 11.71 2.15
C SER A 144 -20.26 11.74 1.99
N THR A 145 -19.64 10.59 1.72
CA THR A 145 -18.19 10.45 1.47
C THR A 145 -17.66 11.46 0.45
N TRP A 146 -18.48 11.81 -0.56
CA TRP A 146 -18.15 12.83 -1.55
C TRP A 146 -18.14 14.26 -0.99
N ARG A 147 -19.05 14.56 -0.06
CA ARG A 147 -19.07 15.86 0.65
C ARG A 147 -17.88 15.99 1.58
N GLY A 148 -17.54 14.95 2.33
CA GLY A 148 -16.35 14.93 3.18
C GLY A 148 -15.05 15.09 2.37
N LEU A 149 -14.95 14.44 1.21
CA LEU A 149 -13.83 14.64 0.28
C LEU A 149 -13.75 16.08 -0.23
N LEU A 150 -14.89 16.66 -0.61
CA LEU A 150 -14.95 18.03 -1.09
C LEU A 150 -14.58 19.04 0.01
N GLU A 151 -15.03 18.81 1.23
CA GLU A 151 -14.72 19.64 2.40
C GLU A 151 -13.22 19.56 2.77
N ALA A 152 -12.66 18.34 2.80
CA ALA A 152 -11.23 18.14 2.98
C ALA A 152 -10.41 18.80 1.85
N SER A 153 -10.85 18.71 0.60
CA SER A 153 -10.15 19.35 -0.53
C SER A 153 -10.15 20.88 -0.47
N ARG A 154 -11.07 21.48 0.29
CA ARG A 154 -11.18 22.93 0.48
C ARG A 154 -10.42 23.44 1.69
N ASP A 155 -9.94 22.57 2.58
CA ASP A 155 -9.19 22.99 3.76
C ASP A 155 -7.74 23.39 3.38
N PRO A 156 -7.37 24.68 3.49
CA PRO A 156 -6.02 25.13 3.18
C PRO A 156 -4.95 24.53 4.10
N ARG A 157 -5.31 24.08 5.31
CA ARG A 157 -4.36 23.45 6.24
C ARG A 157 -3.95 22.05 5.80
N LEU A 158 -4.75 21.38 4.97
CA LEU A 158 -4.41 20.08 4.38
C LEU A 158 -3.46 20.23 3.18
N TRP A 159 -3.55 21.33 2.43
CA TRP A 159 -2.68 21.55 1.28
C TRP A 159 -1.21 21.76 1.64
N VAL A 160 -0.94 22.45 2.76
CA VAL A 160 0.44 22.72 3.21
C VAL A 160 1.27 21.43 3.39
N PRO A 161 0.86 20.43 4.20
CA PRO A 161 1.62 19.18 4.34
C PRO A 161 1.66 18.36 3.05
N ILE A 162 0.62 18.40 2.21
CA ILE A 162 0.62 17.74 0.90
C ILE A 162 1.73 18.30 0.02
N PHE A 163 1.82 19.63 -0.11
CA PHE A 163 2.86 20.28 -0.90
C PHE A 163 4.25 19.99 -0.33
N ILE A 164 4.43 20.09 0.99
CA ILE A 164 5.72 19.77 1.64
C ILE A 164 6.15 18.34 1.29
N GLN A 165 5.25 17.36 1.41
CA GLN A 165 5.56 15.96 1.08
C GLN A 165 5.87 15.78 -0.40
N HIS A 166 5.14 16.47 -1.28
CA HIS A 166 5.36 16.39 -2.73
C HIS A 166 6.73 16.98 -3.13
N PHE A 167 7.09 18.13 -2.57
CA PHE A 167 8.41 18.72 -2.79
C PHE A 167 9.53 17.85 -2.22
N HIS A 168 9.34 17.27 -1.03
CA HIS A 168 10.31 16.35 -0.45
C HIS A 168 10.57 15.13 -1.34
N ILE A 169 9.51 14.50 -1.85
CA ILE A 169 9.63 13.36 -2.78
C ILE A 169 10.29 13.79 -4.09
N SER A 170 9.90 14.94 -4.65
CA SER A 170 10.51 15.46 -5.89
C SER A 170 12.01 15.72 -5.72
N ALA A 171 12.43 16.34 -4.61
CA ALA A 171 13.83 16.58 -4.30
C ALA A 171 14.62 15.27 -4.10
N SER A 172 14.01 14.29 -3.43
CA SER A 172 14.61 12.96 -3.22
C SER A 172 14.84 12.21 -4.54
N ASN A 173 13.88 12.28 -5.47
CA ASN A 173 14.02 11.68 -6.80
C ASN A 173 15.13 12.36 -7.63
N PHE A 174 15.26 13.68 -7.53
CA PHE A 174 16.34 14.40 -8.21
C PHE A 174 17.71 13.94 -7.71
N LYS A 175 17.87 13.75 -6.39
CA LYS A 175 19.09 13.19 -5.79
C LYS A 175 19.37 11.75 -6.27
N ALA A 176 18.35 10.95 -6.54
CA ALA A 176 18.55 9.56 -6.98
C ALA A 176 18.95 9.44 -8.46
N PHE A 177 18.79 10.52 -9.24
CA PHE A 177 19.05 10.55 -10.68
C PHE A 177 20.49 10.96 -11.04
N PHE A 178 21.17 11.70 -10.14
CA PHE A 178 22.57 12.13 -10.26
C PHE A 178 23.45 11.37 -9.27
#